data_AF-A0A7S0IPI3-F1
#
_entry.id   AF-A0A7S0IPI3-F1
#
_cell.length_a   1.000
_cell.length_b   1.000
_cell.length_c   1.000
_cell.angle_alpha   90.00
_cell.angle_beta   90.00
_cell.angle_gamma   90.00
#
_symmetry.space_group_name_H-M   'P 1'
#
loop_
_entity.id
_entity.type
_entity.pdbx_description
1 polymer ?
#
loop_
_entity_poly.entity_id
_entity_poly.type
_entity_poly.pdbx_seq_one_letter_code
_entity_poly.pdbx_strand_id
1 'polypeptide(L)'
;VGFGLAEAGGMRGADIFMASVPSTGVATSGDYYSIAEEEPKKDVIEDWALLSASEANGLTSVKFSRAFDTGDAQDRPFVNRMNEFPQKILFAVGSTDEHWYHGRIGRGMNAINFFSNHGGHDWLADIKATPRVFTKMFTAESWEIPTYCTERMDRG
;
A
#
# COMPACT_ATOMS: atom_id res chain seq x y z
N VAL A 1 0.73 11.85 -2.25
CA VAL A 1 0.07 10.51 -2.30
C VAL A 1 0.29 9.81 -0.97
N GLY A 2 -0.71 9.09 -0.46
CA GLY A 2 -0.59 8.24 0.72
C GLY A 2 -1.17 6.85 0.47
N PHE A 3 -0.52 5.83 1.01
CA PHE A 3 -0.96 4.44 1.03
C PHE A 3 -0.80 3.91 2.45
N GLY A 4 -1.69 3.02 2.90
CA GLY A 4 -1.49 2.39 4.20
C GLY A 4 -2.20 1.08 4.40
N LEU A 5 -1.73 0.31 5.36
CA LEU A 5 -2.34 -0.91 5.87
C LEU A 5 -3.22 -0.53 7.07
N ALA A 6 -4.53 -0.77 6.96
CA ALA A 6 -5.46 -0.44 8.04
C ALA A 6 -5.56 -1.57 9.07
N GLU A 7 -5.71 -1.21 10.34
CA GLU A 7 -6.05 -2.17 11.40
C GLU A 7 -7.49 -2.67 11.24
N ALA A 8 -8.47 -1.76 11.14
CA ALA A 8 -9.89 -2.09 11.13
C ALA A 8 -10.69 -1.46 9.97
N GLY A 9 -10.04 -0.65 9.12
CA GLY A 9 -10.65 -0.03 7.93
C GLY A 9 -10.76 1.50 7.97
N GLY A 10 -10.18 2.15 8.98
CA GLY A 10 -10.00 3.60 9.04
C GLY A 10 -8.53 3.95 9.28
N MET A 11 -8.22 5.25 9.31
CA MET A 11 -6.84 5.73 9.54
C MET A 11 -6.32 5.36 10.93
N ARG A 12 -7.18 5.31 11.95
CA ARG A 12 -6.78 4.89 13.29
C ARG A 12 -6.16 3.49 13.26
N GLY A 13 -4.93 3.39 13.77
CA GLY A 13 -4.14 2.18 13.82
C GLY A 13 -3.45 1.83 12.51
N ALA A 14 -3.52 2.69 11.48
CA ALA A 14 -2.92 2.42 10.18
C ALA A 14 -1.42 2.71 10.18
N ASP A 15 -0.71 1.93 9.39
CA ASP A 15 0.70 2.06 9.02
C ASP A 15 0.73 2.57 7.57
N ILE A 16 1.45 3.65 7.32
CA ILE A 16 1.20 4.59 6.24
C ILE A 16 2.51 5.03 5.59
N PHE A 17 2.64 4.72 4.30
CA PHE A 17 3.60 5.36 3.42
C PHE A 17 3.03 6.65 2.83
N MET A 18 3.78 7.75 2.90
CA MET A 18 3.43 9.00 2.22
C MET A 18 4.56 9.44 1.29
N ALA A 19 4.20 9.99 0.13
CA ALA A 19 5.15 10.56 -0.81
C ALA A 19 4.59 11.75 -1.58
N SER A 20 5.43 12.73 -1.87
CA SER A 20 5.13 13.91 -2.70
C SER A 20 6.12 13.98 -3.85
N VAL A 21 5.65 14.42 -5.02
CA VAL A 21 6.43 14.38 -6.26
C VAL A 21 6.34 15.75 -6.93
N PRO A 22 7.15 16.72 -6.47
CA PRO A 22 7.07 18.07 -6.98
C PRO A 22 7.59 18.14 -8.42
N SER A 23 7.00 19.05 -9.20
CA SER A 23 7.44 19.36 -10.58
C SER A 23 8.92 19.78 -10.68
N THR A 24 9.53 20.19 -9.57
CA THR A 24 10.92 20.65 -9.46
C THR A 24 11.95 19.52 -9.33
N GLY A 25 11.50 18.27 -9.16
CA GLY A 25 12.28 17.09 -9.56
C GLY A 25 12.75 16.14 -8.47
N VAL A 26 12.68 16.48 -7.18
CA VAL A 26 13.06 15.56 -6.10
C VAL A 26 11.83 15.15 -5.30
N ALA A 27 11.42 13.90 -5.46
CA ALA A 27 10.36 13.33 -4.66
C ALA A 27 10.78 13.18 -3.19
N THR A 28 9.83 13.40 -2.29
CA THR A 28 9.97 13.14 -0.86
C THR A 28 9.08 11.98 -0.47
N SER A 29 9.52 11.18 0.50
CA SER A 29 8.70 10.13 1.09
C SER A 29 8.96 10.02 2.59
N GLY A 30 8.10 9.29 3.28
CA GLY A 30 8.35 8.90 4.66
C GLY A 30 7.43 7.79 5.13
N ASP A 31 7.86 7.20 6.24
CA ASP A 31 7.15 6.21 7.02
C ASP A 31 6.36 6.89 8.15
N TYR A 32 5.11 6.49 8.33
CA TYR A 32 4.19 7.09 9.28
C TYR A 32 3.23 6.06 9.83
N TYR A 33 2.72 6.34 11.02
CA TYR A 33 1.65 5.57 11.63
C TYR A 33 0.59 6.52 12.21
N SER A 34 -0.62 6.01 12.38
CA SER A 34 -1.76 6.81 12.83
C SER A 34 -2.42 6.19 14.04
N ILE A 35 -2.72 7.01 15.05
CA ILE A 35 -3.37 6.59 16.30
C ILE A 35 -4.82 7.09 16.41
N ALA A 36 -5.24 7.97 15.50
CA ALA A 36 -6.57 8.58 15.43
C ALA A 36 -6.81 9.15 14.03
N GLU A 37 -8.00 9.69 13.75
CA GLU A 37 -8.29 10.41 12.50
C GLU A 37 -7.68 11.83 12.50
N GLU A 38 -6.36 11.88 12.66
CA GLU A 38 -5.54 13.07 12.74
C GLU A 38 -4.31 12.94 11.84
N GLU A 39 -3.45 13.96 11.85
CA GLU A 39 -2.18 13.94 11.12
C GLU A 39 -1.34 12.71 11.53
N PRO A 40 -0.95 11.83 10.57
CA PRO A 40 -0.09 10.70 10.87
C PRO A 40 1.23 11.15 11.49
N LYS A 41 1.70 10.39 12.47
CA LYS A 41 2.97 10.63 13.14
C LYS A 41 4.07 9.97 12.33
N LYS A 42 5.17 10.69 12.13
CA LYS A 42 6.33 10.13 11.45
C LYS A 42 6.90 9.00 12.29
N ASP A 43 7.20 7.88 11.64
CA ASP A 43 7.84 6.75 12.30
C ASP A 43 9.32 7.04 12.60
N VAL A 44 9.81 6.50 13.71
CA VAL A 44 11.21 6.55 14.11
C VAL A 44 12.02 5.56 13.28
N ILE A 45 11.43 4.41 12.92
CA ILE A 45 12.03 3.39 12.06
C ILE A 45 11.39 3.55 10.69
N GLU A 46 12.19 3.82 9.65
CA GLU A 46 11.67 3.90 8.28
C GLU A 46 11.81 2.55 7.59
N ASP A 47 10.71 1.82 7.46
CA ASP A 47 10.62 0.51 6.82
C ASP A 47 10.12 0.58 5.37
N TRP A 48 9.33 1.61 5.05
CA TRP A 48 8.95 1.89 3.67
C TRP A 48 10.07 2.58 2.88
N ALA A 49 10.52 1.94 1.79
CA ALA A 49 11.52 2.49 0.89
C ALA A 49 10.89 2.99 -0.42
N LEU A 50 11.14 4.26 -0.77
CA LEU A 50 10.83 4.80 -2.09
C LEU A 50 11.81 4.24 -3.13
N LEU A 51 11.28 3.61 -4.18
CA LEU A 51 12.06 3.05 -5.28
C LEU A 51 12.12 3.99 -6.48
N SER A 52 10.98 4.57 -6.86
CA SER A 52 10.91 5.59 -7.90
C SER A 52 9.65 6.44 -7.75
N ALA A 53 9.72 7.67 -8.26
CA ALA A 53 8.59 8.58 -8.31
C ALA A 53 8.67 9.46 -9.55
N SER A 54 7.53 9.74 -10.17
CA SER A 54 7.43 10.67 -11.30
C SER A 54 6.08 11.35 -11.33
N GLU A 55 6.07 12.59 -11.81
CA GLU A 55 4.84 13.31 -12.16
C GLU A 55 4.95 13.78 -13.61
N ALA A 56 4.07 13.28 -14.47
CA ALA A 56 4.07 13.62 -15.89
C ALA A 56 2.65 13.52 -16.44
N ASN A 57 2.28 14.44 -17.34
CA ASN A 57 0.98 14.43 -18.03
C ASN A 57 -0.24 14.39 -17.09
N GLY A 58 -0.13 15.01 -15.91
CA GLY A 58 -1.20 15.01 -14.90
C GLY A 58 -1.36 13.70 -14.12
N LEU A 59 -0.37 12.79 -14.20
CA LEU A 59 -0.32 11.56 -13.44
C LEU A 59 0.90 11.53 -12.52
N THR A 60 0.67 11.29 -11.24
CA THR A 60 1.71 10.99 -10.24
C THR A 60 1.84 9.48 -10.09
N SER A 61 3.04 8.94 -10.30
CA SER A 61 3.38 7.52 -10.10
C SER A 61 4.43 7.38 -9.00
N VAL A 62 4.20 6.48 -8.05
CA VAL A 62 5.11 6.20 -6.95
C VAL A 62 5.27 4.70 -6.79
N LYS A 63 6.52 4.21 -6.84
CA LYS A 63 6.88 2.82 -6.60
C LYS A 63 7.68 2.75 -5.31
N PHE A 64 7.30 1.83 -4.43
CA PHE A 64 7.89 1.66 -3.11
C PHE A 64 7.94 0.18 -2.74
N SER A 65 8.72 -0.14 -1.72
CA SER A 65 8.84 -1.50 -1.19
C SER A 65 8.92 -1.48 0.33
N ARG A 66 8.51 -2.58 0.96
CA ARG A 66 8.69 -2.88 2.37
C ARG A 66 8.68 -4.39 2.57
N ALA A 67 9.27 -4.87 3.67
CA ALA A 67 9.17 -6.27 4.06
C ALA A 67 7.72 -6.66 4.36
N PHE A 68 7.37 -7.95 4.25
CA PHE A 68 6.03 -8.41 4.65
C PHE A 68 5.80 -8.34 6.16
N ASP A 69 6.86 -8.47 6.94
CA ASP A 69 6.86 -8.28 8.39
C ASP A 69 8.18 -7.58 8.74
N THR A 70 8.08 -6.41 9.36
CA THR A 70 9.22 -5.56 9.75
C THR A 70 9.63 -5.82 11.19
N GLY A 71 8.73 -6.39 12.01
CA GLY A 71 8.90 -6.52 13.45
C GLY A 71 8.79 -5.19 14.22
N ASP A 72 8.47 -4.07 13.57
CA ASP A 72 8.19 -2.81 14.25
C ASP A 72 6.77 -2.84 14.87
N ALA A 73 6.66 -2.33 16.09
CA ALA A 73 5.41 -2.24 16.84
C ALA A 73 4.40 -1.24 16.24
N GLN A 74 4.88 -0.28 15.46
CA GLN A 74 4.04 0.74 14.79
C GLN A 74 3.51 0.25 13.44
N ASP A 75 4.04 -0.87 12.98
CA ASP A 75 3.79 -1.46 11.68
C ASP A 75 2.73 -2.56 11.70
N ARG A 76 2.13 -2.79 10.53
CA ARG A 76 1.19 -3.90 10.30
C ARG A 76 1.80 -4.94 9.37
N PRO A 77 1.93 -6.21 9.79
CA PRO A 77 2.41 -7.26 8.91
C PRO A 77 1.37 -7.56 7.82
N PHE A 78 1.87 -7.96 6.65
CA PHE A 78 1.06 -8.57 5.61
C PHE A 78 0.67 -9.98 6.06
N VAL A 79 -0.63 -10.20 6.24
CA VAL A 79 -1.16 -11.45 6.81
C VAL A 79 -1.84 -12.30 5.75
N ASN A 80 -1.50 -13.59 5.73
CA ASN A 80 -2.19 -14.58 4.93
C ASN A 80 -3.48 -15.02 5.64
N ARG A 81 -4.57 -14.30 5.35
CA ARG A 81 -5.90 -14.52 5.93
C ARG A 81 -6.83 -15.24 4.95
N MET A 82 -6.37 -16.34 4.36
CA MET A 82 -7.10 -17.12 3.34
C MET A 82 -8.55 -17.52 3.72
N ASN A 83 -8.84 -17.66 5.01
CA ASN A 83 -10.16 -18.03 5.53
C ASN A 83 -10.82 -16.93 6.40
N GLU A 84 -10.30 -15.70 6.37
CA GLU A 84 -10.74 -14.58 7.20
C GLU A 84 -11.02 -13.31 6.37
N PHE A 85 -11.15 -12.17 7.05
CA PHE A 85 -11.33 -10.87 6.40
C PHE A 85 -10.08 -10.48 5.59
N PRO A 86 -10.20 -10.06 4.32
CA PRO A 86 -9.08 -9.59 3.52
C PRO A 86 -8.39 -8.38 4.15
N GLN A 87 -7.08 -8.22 3.90
CA GLN A 87 -6.28 -7.11 4.42
C GLN A 87 -6.85 -5.79 3.89
N LYS A 88 -7.20 -4.89 4.80
CA LYS A 88 -7.73 -3.58 4.43
C LYS A 88 -6.57 -2.64 4.13
N ILE A 89 -6.69 -1.93 3.02
CA ILE A 89 -5.76 -0.89 2.60
C ILE A 89 -6.47 0.46 2.54
N LEU A 90 -5.70 1.53 2.78
CA LEU A 90 -6.12 2.91 2.64
C LEU A 90 -5.32 3.58 1.55
N PHE A 91 -5.92 4.58 0.92
CA PHE A 91 -5.19 5.49 0.07
C PHE A 91 -5.69 6.91 0.24
N ALA A 92 -4.80 7.86 -0.03
CA ALA A 92 -5.08 9.29 -0.07
C ALA A 92 -4.31 9.96 -1.22
N VAL A 93 -4.92 10.97 -1.83
CA VAL A 93 -4.31 11.84 -2.84
C VAL A 93 -4.66 13.28 -2.50
N GLY A 94 -3.65 14.15 -2.59
CA GLY A 94 -3.80 15.60 -2.49
C GLY A 94 -3.57 16.25 -3.86
N SER A 95 -3.98 17.50 -4.00
CA SER A 95 -3.73 18.33 -5.19
C SER A 95 -2.45 19.18 -5.06
N THR A 96 -1.71 19.04 -3.97
CA THR A 96 -0.49 19.78 -3.63
C THR A 96 0.58 18.81 -3.14
N ASP A 97 1.83 19.24 -3.18
CA ASP A 97 2.97 18.49 -2.61
C ASP A 97 3.01 18.52 -1.08
N GLU A 98 2.21 19.39 -0.46
CA GLU A 98 2.06 19.50 0.99
C GLU A 98 1.11 18.42 1.52
N HIS A 99 1.44 17.92 2.72
CA HIS A 99 0.65 16.91 3.41
C HIS A 99 -0.52 17.61 4.11
N TRP A 100 -1.66 17.68 3.44
CA TRP A 100 -2.90 18.22 3.99
C TRP A 100 -3.99 17.17 4.09
N TYR A 101 -5.06 17.54 4.80
CA TYR A 101 -6.28 16.75 4.83
C TYR A 101 -6.76 16.45 3.39
N HIS A 102 -6.79 15.17 3.05
CA HIS A 102 -7.14 14.64 1.71
C HIS A 102 -8.62 14.85 1.29
N GLY A 103 -9.41 15.51 2.13
CA GLY A 103 -10.83 15.73 1.88
C GLY A 103 -11.66 14.45 1.88
N ARG A 104 -12.91 14.54 1.42
CA ARG A 104 -13.83 13.40 1.32
C ARG A 104 -13.68 12.61 0.01
N ILE A 105 -13.15 13.25 -1.03
CA ILE A 105 -13.06 12.68 -2.39
C ILE A 105 -11.65 12.15 -2.69
N GLY A 106 -10.61 12.73 -2.10
CA GLY A 106 -9.21 12.34 -2.32
C GLY A 106 -8.78 11.09 -1.55
N ARG A 107 -9.70 10.26 -1.04
CA ARG A 107 -9.37 9.10 -0.21
C ARG A 107 -10.21 7.89 -0.53
N GLY A 108 -9.78 6.73 -0.04
CA GLY A 108 -10.59 5.54 -0.08
C GLY A 108 -9.98 4.39 0.70
N MET A 109 -10.75 3.32 0.77
CA MET A 109 -10.37 2.05 1.37
C MET A 109 -10.71 0.94 0.38
N ASN A 110 -9.87 -0.09 0.35
CA ASN A 110 -10.19 -1.35 -0.31
C ASN A 110 -9.76 -2.52 0.57
N ALA A 111 -10.15 -3.74 0.17
CA ALA A 111 -9.66 -4.94 0.83
C ALA A 111 -9.03 -5.88 -0.21
N ILE A 112 -7.83 -6.35 0.08
CA ILE A 112 -6.98 -7.13 -0.82
C ILE A 112 -6.51 -8.39 -0.09
N ASN A 113 -6.45 -9.50 -0.82
CA ASN A 113 -5.70 -10.67 -0.39
C ASN A 113 -4.35 -10.68 -1.11
N PHE A 114 -3.27 -10.41 -0.38
CA PHE A 114 -1.91 -10.38 -0.95
C PHE A 114 -1.34 -11.78 -1.21
N PHE A 115 -2.00 -12.84 -0.73
CA PHE A 115 -1.52 -14.22 -0.77
C PHE A 115 -2.40 -15.15 -1.61
N SER A 116 -3.49 -14.66 -2.21
CA SER A 116 -4.30 -15.49 -3.10
C SER A 116 -3.52 -15.86 -4.36
N ASN A 117 -3.41 -17.16 -4.63
CA ASN A 117 -2.86 -17.65 -5.88
C ASN A 117 -3.90 -17.42 -6.99
N HIS A 118 -3.65 -16.47 -7.88
CA HIS A 118 -4.54 -16.15 -9.00
C HIS A 118 -4.35 -17.07 -10.23
N GLY A 119 -3.74 -18.24 -10.06
CA GLY A 119 -3.78 -19.31 -11.09
C GLY A 119 -3.25 -18.91 -12.47
N GLY A 120 -2.34 -17.92 -12.55
CA GLY A 120 -1.79 -17.42 -13.82
C GLY A 120 -2.67 -16.42 -14.57
N HIS A 121 -3.72 -15.87 -13.95
CA HIS A 121 -4.58 -14.86 -14.57
C HIS A 121 -3.90 -13.48 -14.60
N ASP A 122 -3.71 -12.92 -15.80
CA ASP A 122 -3.12 -11.59 -16.02
C ASP A 122 -4.15 -10.48 -15.75
N TRP A 123 -4.35 -10.20 -14.46
CA TRP A 123 -5.21 -9.12 -13.99
C TRP A 123 -4.76 -7.72 -14.48
N LEU A 124 -3.49 -7.57 -14.87
CA LEU A 124 -2.95 -6.36 -15.46
C LEU A 124 -3.49 -6.15 -16.89
N ALA A 125 -3.69 -7.21 -17.66
CA ALA A 125 -4.33 -7.14 -18.97
C ALA A 125 -5.81 -6.71 -18.86
N ASP A 126 -6.55 -7.24 -17.88
CA ASP A 126 -7.97 -6.91 -17.67
C ASP A 126 -8.20 -5.46 -17.22
N ILE A 127 -7.34 -4.95 -16.33
CA ILE A 127 -7.38 -3.54 -15.90
C ILE A 127 -7.05 -2.62 -17.08
N LYS A 128 -6.10 -2.99 -17.95
CA LYS A 128 -5.78 -2.22 -19.16
C LYS A 128 -6.92 -2.22 -20.18
N ALA A 129 -7.73 -3.28 -20.21
CA ALA A 129 -8.83 -3.43 -21.16
C ALA A 129 -10.13 -2.69 -20.76
N THR A 130 -10.23 -2.13 -19.54
CA THR A 130 -11.46 -1.47 -19.05
C THR A 130 -11.35 0.07 -19.06
N PRO A 131 -12.05 0.78 -19.97
CA PRO A 131 -11.86 2.22 -20.21
C PRO A 131 -12.51 3.16 -19.16
N ARG A 132 -13.03 2.63 -18.05
CA ARG A 132 -13.71 3.41 -16.98
C ARG A 132 -13.30 3.00 -15.57
N VAL A 133 -12.04 2.67 -15.37
CA VAL A 133 -11.48 2.52 -14.02
C VAL A 133 -10.77 3.83 -13.67
N PHE A 134 -11.14 4.45 -12.54
CA PHE A 134 -10.22 5.35 -11.86
C PHE A 134 -9.08 4.48 -11.33
N THR A 135 -8.06 4.27 -12.15
CA THR A 135 -6.99 3.35 -11.81
C THR A 135 -6.09 3.98 -10.76
N LYS A 136 -6.23 3.52 -9.51
CA LYS A 136 -5.14 3.59 -8.53
C LYS A 136 -4.37 2.27 -8.64
N MET A 137 -3.31 2.28 -9.44
CA MET A 137 -2.47 1.10 -9.64
C MET A 137 -1.68 0.82 -8.36
N PHE A 138 -1.92 -0.35 -7.77
CA PHE A 138 -0.96 -1.02 -6.88
C PHE A 138 -0.38 -2.18 -7.68
N THR A 139 0.74 -1.96 -8.36
CA THR A 139 1.45 -3.04 -9.06
C THR A 139 2.58 -3.54 -8.19
N ALA A 140 2.42 -4.73 -7.62
CA ALA A 140 3.55 -5.53 -7.16
C ALA A 140 4.23 -6.12 -8.40
N GLU A 141 5.17 -5.39 -9.00
CA GLU A 141 5.98 -5.91 -10.08
C GLU A 141 7.13 -6.74 -9.51
N SER A 142 7.12 -8.04 -9.85
CA SER A 142 8.31 -8.91 -9.94
C SER A 142 8.95 -9.35 -8.63
N TRP A 143 8.20 -10.07 -7.79
CA TRP A 143 8.81 -10.92 -6.76
C TRP A 143 8.29 -12.35 -6.89
N GLU A 144 9.19 -13.31 -7.09
CA GLU A 144 8.88 -14.71 -6.81
C GLU A 144 8.66 -14.82 -5.30
N ILE A 145 7.42 -15.09 -4.89
CA ILE A 145 7.11 -15.45 -3.51
C ILE A 145 7.81 -16.79 -3.24
N PRO A 146 8.76 -16.87 -2.29
CA PRO A 146 9.46 -18.12 -2.03
C PRO A 146 8.46 -19.17 -1.52
N THR A 147 8.33 -20.28 -2.26
CA THR A 147 7.47 -21.42 -1.91
C THR A 147 8.21 -22.41 -1.02
N TYR A 148 8.62 -21.99 0.17
CA TYR A 148 9.07 -22.93 1.20
C TYR A 148 8.21 -22.80 2.46
N CYS A 149 7.13 -23.59 2.48
CA CYS A 149 6.58 -24.16 3.71
C CYS A 149 6.70 -25.68 3.59
N THR A 150 7.80 -26.24 4.10
CA THR A 150 7.74 -27.56 4.75
C THR A 150 7.39 -27.27 6.21
N GLU A 151 6.35 -27.86 6.80
CA GLU A 151 6.37 -29.25 7.26
C GLU A 151 5.01 -29.98 7.13
N ARG A 152 5.12 -31.30 7.02
CA ARG A 152 4.06 -32.30 6.88
C ARG A 152 3.88 -32.98 8.23
N MET A 153 2.66 -33.16 8.72
CA MET A 153 2.33 -34.32 9.56
C MET A 153 0.83 -34.64 9.49
N ASP A 154 0.49 -35.59 8.61
CA ASP A 154 -0.66 -36.47 8.83
C ASP A 154 -0.19 -37.66 9.69
N ARG A 155 -0.90 -37.93 10.78
CA ARG A 155 -1.22 -39.29 11.27
C ARG A 155 -2.35 -39.19 12.30
N GLY A 156 -3.47 -39.86 12.01
CA GLY A 156 -4.58 -40.11 12.93
C GLY A 156 -5.93 -40.04 12.26
#